data_AF-A0A679FGN2-F1
#
_entry.id   AF-A0A679FGN2-F1
#
_cell.length_a   1.000
_cell.length_b   1.000
_cell.length_c   1.000
_cell.angle_alpha   90.00
_cell.angle_beta   90.00
_cell.angle_gamma   90.00
#
_symmetry.space_group_name_H-M   'P 1'
#
loop_
_entity.id
_entity.type
_entity.pdbx_description
1 polymer ?
#
loop_
_entity_poly.entity_id
_entity_poly.type
_entity_poly.pdbx_seq_one_letter_code
_entity_poly.pdbx_strand_id
1 'polypeptide(L)'
;MTKPPPILDALEPWLREKLALISQKTKLAEAIRYALSRWDGLTRFIDDGYIEIDSNVVERAIRPIALNRKNALFAGSDGGAENWAIVASLIETCKLNGVDPQAYMTDFLTKMVDGHLASKLDELMPWAYATPIALKVVA
;
A
#
# COMPACT_ATOMS: atom_id res chain seq x y z
N MET A 1 21.39 7.10 -14.43
CA MET A 1 20.50 7.72 -15.44
C MET A 1 20.05 6.63 -16.39
N THR A 2 19.09 5.83 -15.96
CA THR A 2 18.47 4.78 -16.78
C THR A 2 17.34 5.42 -17.57
N LYS A 3 17.54 5.51 -18.88
CA LYS A 3 16.58 5.99 -19.87
C LYS A 3 15.22 5.27 -19.69
N PRO A 4 14.07 5.95 -19.88
CA PRO A 4 12.78 5.28 -19.99
C PRO A 4 12.87 4.10 -20.95
N PRO A 5 12.26 2.94 -20.65
CA PRO A 5 12.25 1.84 -21.59
C PRO A 5 11.63 2.33 -22.90
N PRO A 6 12.24 2.02 -24.07
CA PRO A 6 11.91 2.62 -25.38
C PRO A 6 10.44 2.52 -25.81
N ILE A 7 9.65 1.75 -25.07
CA ILE A 7 8.22 1.55 -25.24
C ILE A 7 7.42 2.76 -24.76
N LEU A 8 7.75 3.39 -23.62
CA LEU A 8 6.96 4.50 -23.08
C LEU A 8 7.16 5.79 -23.88
N ASP A 9 8.39 6.03 -24.34
CA ASP A 9 8.72 7.12 -25.28
C ASP A 9 7.94 7.01 -26.60
N ALA A 10 7.63 5.79 -27.03
CA ALA A 10 6.81 5.53 -28.21
C ALA A 10 5.31 5.53 -27.92
N LEU A 11 4.90 5.19 -26.68
CA LEU A 11 3.51 5.02 -26.30
C LEU A 11 2.77 6.36 -26.16
N GLU A 12 3.38 7.38 -25.54
CA GLU A 12 2.71 8.68 -25.36
C GLU A 12 2.32 9.31 -26.71
N PRO A 13 3.25 9.44 -27.68
CA PRO A 13 2.93 10.03 -28.98
C PRO A 13 1.89 9.19 -29.72
N TRP A 14 2.00 7.86 -29.63
CA TRP A 14 1.03 6.94 -30.23
C TRP A 14 -0.38 7.13 -29.65
N LEU A 15 -0.51 7.27 -28.32
CA LEU A 15 -1.80 7.52 -27.67
C LEU A 15 -2.40 8.86 -28.11
N ARG A 16 -1.58 9.90 -28.24
CA ARG A 16 -2.01 11.22 -28.74
C ARG A 16 -2.49 11.15 -30.18
N GLU A 17 -1.76 10.44 -31.05
CA GLU A 17 -2.16 10.19 -32.43
C GLU A 17 -3.49 9.42 -32.50
N LYS A 18 -3.63 8.32 -31.75
CA LYS A 18 -4.88 7.55 -31.73
C LYS A 18 -6.05 8.35 -31.18
N LEU A 19 -5.83 9.20 -30.17
CA LEU A 19 -6.87 10.07 -29.65
C LEU A 19 -7.41 11.04 -30.71
N ALA A 20 -6.56 11.54 -31.62
CA ALA A 20 -6.97 12.42 -32.71
C ALA A 20 -7.81 11.71 -33.79
N LEU A 21 -7.62 10.39 -33.94
CA LEU A 21 -8.29 9.58 -34.97
C LEU A 21 -9.64 8.98 -34.52
N ILE A 22 -9.93 8.97 -33.22
CA ILE A 22 -11.15 8.37 -32.67
C ILE A 22 -12.18 9.42 -32.27
N SER A 23 -13.45 9.00 -32.23
CA SER A 23 -14.53 9.84 -31.71
C SER A 23 -14.32 10.17 -30.23
N GLN A 24 -14.37 11.47 -29.91
CA GLN A 24 -14.08 12.00 -28.57
C GLN A 24 -15.06 11.54 -27.49
N LYS A 25 -16.26 11.08 -27.89
CA LYS A 25 -17.34 10.64 -26.98
C LYS A 25 -17.25 9.16 -26.60
N THR A 26 -16.22 8.43 -27.06
CA THR A 26 -16.07 7.00 -26.78
C THR A 26 -15.42 6.74 -25.43
N LYS A 27 -15.70 5.57 -24.84
CA LYS A 27 -15.04 5.08 -23.61
C LYS A 27 -13.53 4.90 -23.80
N LEU A 28 -13.09 4.55 -25.00
CA LEU A 28 -11.67 4.48 -25.34
C LEU A 28 -11.01 5.87 -25.30
N ALA A 29 -11.64 6.89 -25.88
CA ALA A 29 -11.13 8.26 -25.82
C ALA A 29 -11.07 8.80 -24.37
N GLU A 30 -12.05 8.43 -23.54
CA GLU A 30 -12.04 8.72 -22.10
C GLU A 30 -10.84 8.09 -21.40
N ALA A 31 -10.59 6.80 -21.63
CA ALA A 31 -9.45 6.09 -21.04
C ALA A 31 -8.10 6.65 -21.50
N ILE A 32 -7.95 6.98 -22.79
CA ILE A 32 -6.71 7.56 -23.32
C ILE A 32 -6.45 8.94 -22.71
N ARG A 33 -7.46 9.82 -22.65
CA ARG A 33 -7.33 11.12 -21.97
C ARG A 33 -6.98 10.95 -20.49
N TYR A 34 -7.56 9.94 -19.85
CA TYR A 34 -7.25 9.64 -18.46
C TYR A 34 -5.76 9.29 -18.30
N ALA A 35 -5.24 8.35 -19.09
CA ALA A 35 -3.83 8.00 -19.07
C ALA A 35 -2.91 9.20 -19.36
N LEU A 36 -3.19 9.95 -20.44
CA LEU A 36 -2.38 11.10 -20.85
C LEU A 36 -2.36 12.23 -19.81
N SER A 37 -3.46 12.48 -19.11
CA SER A 37 -3.49 13.54 -18.10
C SER A 37 -2.85 13.13 -16.77
N ARG A 38 -2.45 11.87 -16.60
CA ARG A 38 -1.71 11.34 -15.44
C ARG A 38 -0.34 10.79 -15.84
N TRP A 39 0.18 11.19 -17.00
CA TRP A 39 1.38 10.61 -17.59
C TRP A 39 2.60 10.67 -16.66
N ASP A 40 2.83 11.81 -16.02
CA ASP A 40 3.94 11.99 -15.07
C ASP A 40 3.87 11.01 -13.89
N GLY A 41 2.66 10.71 -13.41
CA GLY A 41 2.46 9.71 -12.35
C GLY A 41 2.63 8.28 -12.87
N LEU A 42 2.10 7.99 -14.06
CA LEU A 42 2.17 6.67 -14.70
C LEU A 42 3.61 6.25 -15.03
N THR A 43 4.49 7.22 -15.30
CA THR A 43 5.89 6.98 -15.70
C THR A 43 6.89 7.15 -14.55
N ARG A 44 6.43 7.53 -13.35
CA ARG A 44 7.31 7.86 -12.22
C ARG A 44 8.24 6.72 -11.79
N PHE A 45 7.79 5.46 -11.92
CA PHE A 45 8.56 4.26 -11.58
C PHE A 45 9.85 4.11 -12.40
N ILE A 46 9.97 4.80 -13.54
CA ILE A 46 11.17 4.78 -14.38
C ILE A 46 12.34 5.48 -13.68
N ASP A 47 12.04 6.61 -13.04
CA ASP A 47 13.02 7.48 -12.39
C ASP A 47 13.19 7.15 -10.91
N ASP A 48 12.26 6.40 -10.33
CA ASP A 48 12.23 6.04 -8.92
C ASP A 48 12.00 4.54 -8.73
N GLY A 49 13.10 3.81 -8.49
CA GLY A 49 13.08 2.36 -8.30
C GLY A 49 12.40 1.89 -7.00
N TYR A 50 11.98 2.80 -6.11
CA TYR A 50 11.11 2.44 -4.98
C TYR A 50 9.65 2.33 -5.36
N ILE A 51 9.26 2.84 -6.53
CA ILE A 51 7.87 2.81 -7.00
C ILE A 51 7.72 1.59 -7.90
N GLU A 52 6.79 0.71 -7.53
CA GLU A 52 6.41 -0.43 -8.36
C GLU A 52 5.68 0.03 -9.63
N ILE A 53 5.83 -0.73 -10.72
CA ILE A 53 5.14 -0.46 -11.99
C ILE A 53 3.61 -0.61 -11.88
N ASP A 54 3.14 -1.41 -10.93
CA ASP A 54 1.73 -1.70 -10.73
C ASP A 54 1.30 -1.55 -9.26
N SER A 55 -0.01 -1.47 -9.05
CA SER A 55 -0.64 -1.36 -7.74
C SER A 55 -0.93 -2.71 -7.10
N ASN A 56 -0.46 -3.85 -7.63
CA ASN A 56 -0.89 -5.19 -7.19
C ASN A 56 -0.55 -5.45 -5.72
N VAL A 57 0.58 -4.92 -5.23
CA VAL A 57 0.96 -5.05 -3.81
C VAL A 57 -0.06 -4.33 -2.92
N VAL A 58 -0.39 -3.08 -3.27
CA VAL A 58 -1.37 -2.25 -2.53
C VAL A 58 -2.76 -2.85 -2.60
N GLU A 59 -3.19 -3.30 -3.79
CA GLU A 59 -4.49 -3.93 -3.99
C GLU A 59 -4.63 -5.23 -3.20
N ARG A 60 -3.58 -6.06 -3.15
CA ARG A 60 -3.57 -7.26 -2.30
C ARG A 60 -3.63 -6.92 -0.83
N ALA A 61 -2.92 -5.87 -0.38
CA ALA A 61 -2.91 -5.44 1.02
C ALA A 61 -4.28 -4.88 1.47
N ILE A 62 -5.00 -4.15 0.61
CA ILE A 62 -6.30 -3.57 0.95
C ILE A 62 -7.47 -4.56 0.78
N ARG A 63 -7.28 -5.64 0.02
CA ARG A 63 -8.33 -6.63 -0.25
C ARG A 63 -8.96 -7.24 1.01
N PRO A 64 -8.21 -7.67 2.05
CA PRO A 64 -8.78 -8.18 3.29
C PRO A 64 -9.69 -7.15 3.98
N ILE A 65 -9.31 -5.86 3.95
CA ILE A 65 -10.10 -4.77 4.52
C ILE A 65 -11.42 -4.62 3.78
N ALA A 66 -11.37 -4.58 2.43
CA ALA A 66 -12.55 -4.47 1.60
C ALA A 66 -13.51 -5.67 1.74
N LEU A 67 -12.96 -6.88 1.92
CA LEU A 67 -13.73 -8.09 2.19
C LEU A 67 -14.34 -8.06 3.61
N ASN A 68 -13.58 -7.64 4.62
CA ASN A 68 -14.09 -7.56 5.98
C ASN A 68 -15.23 -6.55 6.12
N ARG A 69 -15.18 -5.44 5.38
CA ARG A 69 -16.30 -4.48 5.31
C ARG A 69 -17.61 -5.13 4.88
N LYS A 70 -17.58 -6.12 3.98
CA LYS A 70 -18.80 -6.86 3.58
C LYS A 70 -19.32 -7.78 4.69
N ASN A 71 -18.44 -8.23 5.58
CA ASN A 71 -18.78 -9.12 6.70
C ASN A 71 -19.14 -8.34 7.98
N ALA A 72 -18.79 -7.05 8.06
CA ALA A 72 -19.08 -6.15 9.17
C ALA A 72 -20.47 -5.50 9.06
N LEU A 73 -21.52 -6.30 8.81
CA LEU A 73 -22.90 -5.86 8.54
C LEU A 73 -23.55 -5.03 9.68
N PHE A 74 -22.95 -5.04 10.87
CA PHE A 74 -23.45 -4.35 12.07
C PHE A 74 -22.43 -3.34 12.66
N ALA A 75 -21.38 -2.97 11.93
CA ALA A 75 -20.46 -1.93 12.35
C ALA A 75 -21.18 -0.57 12.34
N GLY A 76 -21.50 -0.05 13.52
CA GLY A 76 -22.53 0.98 13.70
C GLY A 76 -22.05 2.40 14.00
N SER A 77 -20.76 2.70 13.92
CA SER A 77 -20.27 4.06 14.15
C SER A 77 -18.93 4.36 13.48
N ASP A 78 -18.71 5.64 13.15
CA ASP A 78 -17.46 6.15 12.60
C ASP A 78 -16.28 5.91 13.57
N GLY A 79 -16.48 6.14 14.87
CA GLY A 79 -15.45 5.87 15.88
C GLY A 79 -15.09 4.38 15.98
N GLY A 80 -16.04 3.47 15.72
CA GLY A 80 -15.74 2.04 15.60
C GLY A 80 -14.87 1.72 14.38
N ALA A 81 -15.12 2.41 13.25
CA ALA A 81 -14.31 2.28 12.05
C ALA A 81 -12.89 2.82 12.23
N GLU A 82 -12.74 3.97 12.90
CA GLU A 82 -11.42 4.54 13.25
C GLU A 82 -10.62 3.59 14.14
N ASN A 83 -11.22 3.06 15.21
CA ASN A 83 -10.56 2.08 16.08
C ASN A 83 -10.16 0.82 15.33
N TRP A 84 -11.02 0.33 14.44
CA TRP A 84 -10.69 -0.83 13.62
C TRP A 84 -9.54 -0.55 12.64
N ALA A 85 -9.49 0.65 12.06
CA ALA A 85 -8.40 1.06 11.18
C ALA A 85 -7.04 1.08 11.90
N ILE A 86 -7.01 1.49 13.17
CA ILE A 86 -5.81 1.44 14.02
C ILE A 86 -5.34 -0.02 14.19
N VAL A 87 -6.24 -0.92 14.58
CA VAL A 87 -5.93 -2.34 14.79
C VAL A 87 -5.47 -3.00 13.49
N ALA A 88 -6.16 -2.76 12.38
CA ALA A 88 -5.79 -3.29 11.07
C ALA A 88 -4.39 -2.80 10.64
N SER A 89 -4.07 -1.52 10.90
CA SER A 89 -2.75 -0.95 10.60
C SER A 89 -1.65 -1.62 11.42
N LEU A 90 -1.87 -1.89 12.71
CA LEU A 90 -0.91 -2.62 13.55
C LEU A 90 -0.69 -4.05 13.05
N ILE A 91 -1.76 -4.75 12.67
CA ILE A 91 -1.69 -6.12 12.14
C ILE A 91 -0.89 -6.15 10.82
N GLU A 92 -1.16 -5.23 9.89
CA GLU A 92 -0.38 -5.16 8.63
C GLU A 92 1.08 -4.78 8.90
N THR A 93 1.34 -3.89 9.86
CA THR A 93 2.71 -3.56 10.29
C THR A 93 3.44 -4.79 10.84
N CYS A 94 2.77 -5.66 11.62
CA CYS A 94 3.35 -6.92 12.07
C CYS A 94 3.75 -7.81 10.89
N LYS A 95 2.84 -7.98 9.91
CA LYS A 95 3.11 -8.79 8.70
C LYS A 95 4.29 -8.25 7.91
N LEU A 96 4.39 -6.93 7.74
CA LEU A 96 5.52 -6.28 7.05
C LEU A 96 6.86 -6.50 7.78
N ASN A 97 6.84 -6.63 9.11
CA ASN A 97 8.02 -6.89 9.93
C ASN A 97 8.29 -8.39 10.19
N GLY A 98 7.51 -9.30 9.60
CA GLY A 98 7.64 -10.74 9.83
C GLY A 98 7.28 -11.19 11.25
N VAL A 99 6.49 -10.39 11.96
CA VAL A 99 6.03 -10.65 13.33
C VAL A 99 4.65 -11.32 13.31
N ASP A 100 4.45 -12.34 14.16
CA ASP A 100 3.13 -12.94 14.35
C ASP A 100 2.16 -11.93 15.00
N PRO A 101 1.08 -11.51 14.30
CA PRO A 101 0.22 -10.44 14.81
C PRO A 101 -0.53 -10.81 16.10
N GLN A 102 -0.85 -12.09 16.32
CA GLN A 102 -1.58 -12.53 17.50
C GLN A 102 -0.70 -12.50 18.75
N ALA A 103 0.52 -13.03 18.65
CA ALA A 103 1.52 -13.00 19.70
C ALA A 103 1.89 -11.56 20.07
N TYR A 104 2.13 -10.71 19.06
CA TYR A 104 2.36 -9.28 19.26
C TYR A 104 1.20 -8.60 19.99
N MET A 105 -0.04 -8.80 19.54
CA MET A 105 -1.19 -8.12 20.14
C MET A 105 -1.43 -8.57 21.58
N THR A 106 -1.18 -9.85 21.87
CA THR A 106 -1.28 -10.41 23.22
C THR A 106 -0.26 -9.74 24.14
N ASP A 107 1.00 -9.71 23.74
CA ASP A 107 2.09 -9.09 24.50
C ASP A 107 1.89 -7.57 24.68
N PHE A 108 1.47 -6.88 23.61
CA PHE A 108 1.15 -5.45 23.63
C PHE A 108 0.07 -5.14 24.68
N LEU A 109 -1.05 -5.85 24.65
CA LEU A 109 -2.16 -5.63 25.59
C LEU A 109 -1.75 -5.99 27.02
N THR A 110 -0.99 -7.06 27.23
CA THR A 110 -0.45 -7.43 28.55
C THR A 110 0.42 -6.32 29.12
N LYS A 111 1.39 -5.81 28.36
CA LYS A 111 2.28 -4.72 28.81
C LYS A 111 1.53 -3.43 29.11
N MET A 112 0.50 -3.11 28.32
CA MET A 112 -0.36 -1.95 28.57
C MET A 112 -1.13 -2.08 29.90
N VAL A 113 -1.66 -3.27 30.21
CA VAL A 113 -2.36 -3.54 31.47
C VAL A 113 -1.38 -3.51 32.66
N ASP A 114 -0.15 -3.98 32.46
CA ASP A 114 0.91 -3.98 33.48
C ASP A 114 1.52 -2.59 33.75
N GLY A 115 0.98 -1.54 33.13
CA GLY A 115 1.33 -0.15 33.42
C GLY A 115 2.50 0.39 32.61
N HIS A 116 2.76 -0.16 31.41
CA HIS A 116 3.74 0.41 30.51
C HIS A 116 3.46 1.90 30.24
N LEU A 117 4.50 2.72 30.33
CA LEU A 117 4.36 4.16 30.17
C LEU A 117 3.96 4.50 28.73
N ALA A 118 2.92 5.32 28.58
CA ALA A 118 2.47 5.79 27.27
C ALA A 118 3.57 6.59 26.52
N SER A 119 4.48 7.24 27.26
CA SER A 119 5.64 7.95 26.69
C SER A 119 6.69 7.04 26.08
N LYS A 120 6.59 5.73 26.27
CA LYS A 120 7.53 4.71 25.75
C LYS A 120 6.88 3.82 24.69
N LEU A 121 5.79 4.24 24.06
CA LEU A 121 5.04 3.42 23.11
C LEU A 121 5.91 2.86 21.97
N ASP A 122 6.96 3.58 21.56
CA ASP A 122 7.91 3.13 20.54
C ASP A 122 8.59 1.78 20.88
N GLU A 123 8.77 1.48 22.17
CA GLU A 123 9.33 0.21 22.66
C GLU A 123 8.36 -0.97 22.44
N LEU A 124 7.08 -0.69 22.21
CA LEU A 124 6.02 -1.67 22.01
C LEU A 124 5.64 -1.88 20.55
N MET A 125 6.24 -1.14 19.62
CA MET A 125 5.86 -1.20 18.20
C MET A 125 6.35 -2.49 17.52
N PRO A 126 5.72 -2.94 16.41
CA PRO A 126 6.05 -4.23 15.81
C PRO A 126 7.51 -4.37 15.35
N TRP A 127 8.15 -3.27 14.94
CA TRP A 127 9.57 -3.27 14.57
C TRP A 127 10.52 -3.41 15.77
N ALA A 128 10.10 -3.01 16.97
CA ALA A 128 10.85 -3.24 18.21
C ALA A 128 10.65 -4.67 18.73
N TYR A 129 9.53 -5.30 18.37
CA TYR A 129 9.23 -6.71 18.67
C TYR A 129 9.96 -7.68 17.73
N ALA A 130 10.22 -7.27 16.49
CA ALA A 130 10.91 -8.08 15.51
C ALA A 130 12.29 -8.52 16.02
N THR A 131 12.56 -9.83 16.00
CA THR A 131 13.91 -10.33 16.28
C THR A 131 14.85 -9.78 15.19
N PRO A 132 16.02 -9.20 15.54
CA PRO A 132 16.93 -8.67 14.54
C PRO A 132 17.26 -9.76 13.51
N ILE A 133 16.98 -9.48 12.24
CA ILE A 133 17.38 -10.38 11.15
C ILE A 133 18.91 -10.41 11.16
N ALA A 134 19.48 -11.54 11.59
CA ALA A 134 20.90 -11.77 11.45
C ALA A 134 21.23 -11.79 9.95
N LEU A 135 21.78 -10.68 9.44
CA LEU A 135 22.29 -10.61 8.08
C LEU A 135 23.39 -11.67 7.97
N LYS A 136 23.09 -12.78 7.28
CA LYS A 136 24.15 -13.69 6.83
C LYS A 136 24.97 -12.93 5.80
N VAL A 137 26.14 -12.46 6.21
CA VAL A 137 27.17 -11.98 5.30
C VAL A 137 27.50 -13.16 4.38
N VAL A 138 27.07 -13.07 3.13
CA VAL A 138 27.48 -14.03 2.09
C VAL A 138 28.91 -13.66 1.72
N ALA A 139 29.86 -14.49 2.16
CA ALA A 139 31.26 -14.44 1.76
C ALA A 139 31.47 -15.11 0.40
#